data_AF-A0AAC9D112-F1
#
_entry.id   AF-A0AAC9D112-F1
#
_cell.length_a   1.000
_cell.length_b   1.000
_cell.length_c   1.000
_cell.angle_alpha   90.00
_cell.angle_beta   90.00
_cell.angle_gamma   90.00
#
_symmetry.space_group_name_H-M   'P 1'
#
loop_
_entity.id
_entity.type
_entity.pdbx_description
1 polymer ?
#
loop_
_entity_poly.entity_id
_entity_poly.type
_entity_poly.pdbx_seq_one_letter_code
_entity_poly.pdbx_strand_id
1 'polypeptide(L)'
;MKIRQVILFLFLIVVFSQLYLSSFRINFVIQFIVLFVMLLLNEFKISLKILSLLTPLFLIFTIGFLGFFGNHFEFIHLVKDITHFLKPILGLTLGYLFFQKIEFKAFVKTIILTGFFMALFHICLVLSNSKLSIENMNELRNDFGKDNFLECFSLLFLCFYAKFFDDKIFKKRIAHYIIFFTLLVSCILYFSRTMLAVVVLAVLTIYGYTKINSRNIKIFLGLVSIVGVLYIYLFSVKLDRNAKGLEAFLYKVKIAPEEMFKTKIDRENHKELWDHWRGYEAKRALKLMEENPLSYIVGTGFGSLIDLKFKAPLDQEGMRYISETHNGYIYIFYKTGIIGLILLLYFLSRFYRYTYFAYQFVPVFIGVIGLSFFFTTLTITGIYNTRDVIVLILGGLLVFSSRPNVFKQDS
;
A
#
# COMPACT_ATOMS: atom_id res chain seq x y z
N MET A 1 -29.41 18.11 -5.19
CA MET A 1 -27.94 18.00 -5.34
C MET A 1 -27.66 17.15 -6.57
N LYS A 2 -26.83 17.57 -7.54
CA LYS A 2 -26.54 16.74 -8.74
C LYS A 2 -25.88 15.44 -8.26
N ILE A 3 -26.32 14.26 -8.72
CA ILE A 3 -25.81 12.93 -8.27
C ILE A 3 -24.27 12.89 -8.17
N ARG A 4 -23.56 13.54 -9.10
CA ARG A 4 -22.09 13.71 -9.08
C ARG A 4 -21.53 14.34 -7.79
N GLN A 5 -22.22 15.32 -7.21
CA GLN A 5 -21.80 15.96 -5.95
C GLN A 5 -21.95 15.00 -4.77
N VAL A 6 -23.03 14.20 -4.74
CA VAL A 6 -23.25 13.15 -3.73
C VAL A 6 -22.09 12.16 -3.78
N ILE A 7 -21.76 11.66 -4.97
CA ILE A 7 -20.67 10.69 -5.19
C ILE A 7 -19.33 11.24 -4.69
N LEU A 8 -19.00 12.49 -5.04
CA LEU A 8 -17.75 13.12 -4.61
C LEU A 8 -17.69 13.29 -3.08
N PHE A 9 -18.81 13.65 -2.47
CA PHE A 9 -18.91 13.76 -1.02
C PHE A 9 -18.72 12.40 -0.32
N LEU A 10 -19.38 11.34 -0.81
CA LEU A 10 -19.20 9.97 -0.30
C LEU A 10 -17.75 9.47 -0.48
N PHE A 11 -17.11 9.78 -1.61
CA PHE A 11 -15.70 9.48 -1.84
C PHE A 11 -14.81 10.16 -0.79
N LEU A 12 -15.03 11.45 -0.51
CA LEU A 12 -14.28 12.16 0.52
C LEU A 12 -14.50 11.54 1.90
N ILE A 13 -15.75 11.21 2.27
CA ILE A 13 -16.04 10.52 3.55
C ILE A 13 -15.20 9.24 3.68
N VAL A 14 -15.21 8.39 2.64
CA VAL A 14 -14.46 7.13 2.66
C VAL A 14 -12.95 7.36 2.78
N VAL A 15 -12.40 8.34 2.06
CA VAL A 15 -10.96 8.65 2.13
C VAL A 15 -10.56 9.20 3.49
N PHE A 16 -11.30 10.17 4.02
CA PHE A 16 -11.03 10.77 5.33
C PHE A 16 -11.17 9.75 6.45
N SER A 17 -12.23 8.93 6.42
CA SER A 17 -12.44 7.90 7.43
C SER A 17 -11.25 6.94 7.44
N GLN A 18 -10.87 6.46 6.26
CA GLN A 18 -9.80 5.49 6.06
C GLN A 18 -8.42 5.97 6.55
N LEU A 19 -8.13 7.27 6.44
CA LEU A 19 -6.84 7.84 6.85
C LEU A 19 -6.78 8.24 8.33
N TYR A 20 -7.88 8.75 8.90
CA TYR A 20 -7.86 9.39 10.23
C TYR A 20 -8.66 8.70 11.31
N LEU A 21 -9.66 7.87 10.98
CA LEU A 21 -10.31 7.07 12.02
C LEU A 21 -9.38 5.95 12.47
N SER A 22 -9.10 5.92 13.77
CA SER A 22 -8.23 4.93 14.40
C SER A 22 -8.78 3.51 14.29
N SER A 23 -10.11 3.36 14.31
CA SER A 23 -10.77 2.06 14.25
C SER A 23 -10.97 1.58 12.82
N PHE A 24 -10.18 0.58 12.42
CA PHE A 24 -10.34 -0.13 11.16
C PHE A 24 -11.76 -0.72 10.99
N ARG A 25 -12.37 -1.24 12.07
CA ARG A 25 -13.72 -1.85 12.02
C ARG A 25 -14.79 -0.83 11.64
N ILE A 26 -14.71 0.38 12.21
CA ILE A 26 -15.63 1.47 11.88
C ILE A 26 -15.43 1.89 10.41
N ASN A 27 -14.19 1.99 9.94
CA ASN A 27 -13.88 2.29 8.54
C ASN A 27 -14.48 1.27 7.57
N PHE A 28 -14.38 -0.02 7.90
CA PHE A 28 -15.00 -1.08 7.11
C PHE A 28 -16.51 -0.92 7.03
N VAL A 29 -17.18 -0.66 8.16
CA VAL A 29 -18.64 -0.44 8.21
C VAL A 29 -19.05 0.78 7.37
N ILE A 30 -18.32 1.90 7.46
CA ILE A 30 -18.57 3.09 6.64
C ILE A 30 -18.48 2.75 5.15
N GLN A 31 -17.42 2.05 4.72
CA GLN A 31 -17.26 1.63 3.33
C GLN A 31 -18.39 0.72 2.86
N PHE A 32 -18.81 -0.23 3.71
CA PHE A 32 -19.91 -1.13 3.41
C PHE A 32 -21.24 -0.40 3.25
N ILE A 33 -21.56 0.55 4.16
CA ILE A 33 -22.75 1.39 4.07
C ILE A 33 -22.71 2.23 2.79
N VAL A 34 -21.57 2.84 2.47
CA VAL A 34 -21.42 3.63 1.24
C VAL A 34 -21.61 2.77 0.00
N LEU A 35 -21.08 1.53 -0.01
CA LEU A 35 -21.32 0.59 -1.10
C LEU A 35 -22.81 0.29 -1.25
N PHE A 36 -23.50 0.02 -0.16
CA PHE A 36 -24.94 -0.24 -0.16
C PHE A 36 -25.73 0.96 -0.71
N VAL A 37 -25.44 2.18 -0.25
CA VAL A 37 -26.04 3.42 -0.78
C VAL A 37 -25.78 3.56 -2.28
N MET A 38 -24.54 3.31 -2.73
CA MET A 38 -24.17 3.38 -4.15
C MET A 38 -24.96 2.37 -5.01
N LEU A 39 -25.23 1.17 -4.49
CA LEU A 39 -26.03 0.16 -5.19
C LEU A 39 -27.52 0.55 -5.25
N LEU A 40 -28.07 1.14 -4.18
CA LEU A 40 -29.46 1.61 -4.14
C LEU A 40 -29.77 2.74 -5.12
N LEU A 41 -28.77 3.54 -5.49
CA LEU A 41 -28.94 4.59 -6.49
C LEU A 41 -29.24 4.04 -7.90
N ASN A 42 -29.12 2.73 -8.15
CA ASN A 42 -29.45 2.00 -9.39
C ASN A 42 -28.87 2.56 -10.72
N GLU A 43 -27.90 3.47 -10.62
CA GLU A 43 -27.27 4.15 -11.75
C GLU A 43 -25.95 3.51 -12.22
N PHE A 44 -25.50 2.48 -11.50
CA PHE A 44 -24.16 1.92 -11.61
C PHE A 44 -24.19 0.47 -12.08
N LYS A 45 -23.26 0.12 -12.96
CA LYS A 45 -23.16 -1.25 -13.51
C LYS A 45 -21.77 -1.80 -13.25
N ILE A 46 -21.70 -2.98 -12.66
CA ILE A 46 -20.41 -3.68 -12.49
C ILE A 46 -20.14 -4.49 -13.76
N SER A 47 -19.04 -4.19 -14.45
CA SER A 47 -18.67 -4.93 -15.66
C SER A 47 -18.08 -6.31 -15.33
N LEU A 48 -18.30 -7.29 -16.21
CA LEU A 48 -17.70 -8.62 -16.09
C LEU A 48 -16.16 -8.58 -16.03
N LYS A 49 -15.54 -7.57 -16.66
CA LYS A 49 -14.09 -7.35 -16.61
C LYS A 49 -13.61 -7.03 -15.18
N ILE A 50 -14.36 -6.22 -14.43
CA ILE A 50 -14.06 -5.93 -13.02
C ILE A 50 -14.29 -7.15 -12.14
N LEU A 51 -15.39 -7.87 -12.35
CA LEU A 51 -15.64 -9.12 -11.61
C LEU A 51 -14.51 -10.13 -11.81
N SER A 52 -14.07 -10.32 -13.06
CA SER A 52 -12.90 -11.14 -13.39
C SER A 52 -11.63 -10.65 -12.69
N LEU A 53 -11.42 -9.33 -12.58
CA LEU A 53 -10.27 -8.75 -11.87
C LEU A 53 -10.32 -9.03 -10.36
N LEU A 54 -11.51 -9.04 -9.75
CA LEU A 54 -11.72 -9.34 -8.34
C LEU A 54 -11.66 -10.83 -8.00
N THR A 55 -11.85 -11.72 -8.98
CA THR A 55 -11.90 -13.17 -8.77
C THR A 55 -10.74 -13.72 -7.92
N PRO A 56 -9.46 -13.36 -8.16
CA PRO A 56 -8.38 -13.86 -7.31
C PRO A 56 -8.51 -13.45 -5.85
N LEU A 57 -8.99 -12.23 -5.55
CA LEU A 57 -9.21 -11.78 -4.18
C LEU A 57 -10.37 -12.53 -3.51
N PHE A 58 -11.45 -12.78 -4.25
CA PHE A 58 -12.55 -13.63 -3.76
C PHE A 58 -12.06 -15.06 -3.48
N LEU A 59 -11.23 -15.64 -4.34
CA LEU A 59 -10.66 -16.97 -4.12
C LEU A 59 -9.76 -17.00 -2.88
N ILE A 60 -8.88 -16.00 -2.68
CA ILE A 60 -8.07 -15.87 -1.46
C ILE A 60 -8.99 -15.81 -0.23
N PHE A 61 -10.04 -14.98 -0.28
CA PHE A 61 -11.03 -14.89 0.80
C PHE A 61 -11.68 -16.24 1.09
N THR A 62 -12.16 -16.94 0.06
CA THR A 62 -12.82 -18.24 0.22
C THR A 62 -11.87 -19.29 0.80
N ILE A 63 -10.62 -19.38 0.36
CA ILE A 63 -9.64 -20.32 0.90
C ILE A 63 -9.41 -20.06 2.39
N GLY A 64 -9.16 -18.81 2.77
CA GLY A 64 -8.96 -18.45 4.18
C GLY A 64 -10.20 -18.72 5.04
N PHE A 65 -11.39 -18.40 4.53
CA PHE A 65 -12.65 -18.67 5.21
C PHE A 65 -12.93 -20.18 5.36
N LEU A 66 -12.65 -21.00 4.34
CA LEU A 66 -12.81 -22.46 4.46
C LEU A 66 -11.84 -23.07 5.48
N GLY A 67 -10.63 -22.52 5.60
CA GLY A 67 -9.66 -22.92 6.61
C GLY A 67 -10.11 -22.71 8.07
N PHE A 68 -11.11 -21.84 8.29
CA PHE A 68 -11.73 -21.68 9.62
C PHE A 68 -12.46 -22.95 10.06
N PHE A 69 -13.20 -23.64 9.17
CA PHE A 69 -14.01 -24.81 9.56
C PHE A 69 -13.17 -26.01 10.04
N GLY A 70 -11.88 -26.05 9.70
CA GLY A 70 -10.96 -27.06 10.20
C GLY A 70 -10.43 -26.78 11.61
N ASN A 71 -10.76 -25.65 12.23
CA ASN A 71 -10.15 -25.18 13.47
C ASN A 71 -11.16 -24.48 14.39
N HIS A 72 -10.94 -24.54 15.71
CA HIS A 72 -11.76 -23.83 16.70
C HIS A 72 -11.11 -22.50 17.08
N PHE A 73 -11.35 -21.44 16.29
CA PHE A 73 -10.86 -20.10 16.59
C PHE A 73 -11.92 -19.23 17.26
N GLU A 74 -11.49 -18.25 18.07
CA GLU A 74 -12.42 -17.27 18.63
C GLU A 74 -13.09 -16.42 17.55
N PHE A 75 -14.39 -16.21 17.69
CA PHE A 75 -15.21 -15.50 16.71
C PHE A 75 -14.70 -14.08 16.40
N ILE A 76 -14.14 -13.38 17.38
CA ILE A 76 -13.63 -12.02 17.21
C ILE A 76 -12.45 -11.96 16.22
N HIS A 77 -11.59 -12.98 16.20
CA HIS A 77 -10.46 -13.07 15.29
C HIS A 77 -10.90 -13.45 13.87
N LEU A 78 -11.92 -14.32 13.76
CA LEU A 78 -12.57 -14.61 12.49
C LEU A 78 -13.14 -13.32 11.86
N VAL A 79 -13.92 -12.54 12.61
CA VAL A 79 -14.49 -11.27 12.12
C VAL A 79 -13.39 -10.28 11.73
N LYS A 80 -12.29 -10.23 12.48
CA LYS A 80 -11.13 -9.41 12.11
C LYS A 80 -10.58 -9.81 10.74
N ASP A 81 -10.33 -11.09 10.49
CA ASP A 81 -9.79 -11.52 9.20
C ASP A 81 -10.80 -11.33 8.05
N ILE A 82 -12.08 -11.64 8.26
CA ILE A 82 -13.13 -11.40 7.26
C ILE A 82 -13.12 -9.94 6.80
N THR A 83 -13.07 -9.00 7.75
CA THR A 83 -13.06 -7.56 7.44
C THR A 83 -11.76 -7.13 6.73
N HIS A 84 -10.60 -7.66 7.13
CA HIS A 84 -9.32 -7.36 6.46
C HIS A 84 -9.28 -7.89 5.02
N PHE A 85 -9.74 -9.11 4.78
CA PHE A 85 -9.69 -9.73 3.46
C PHE A 85 -10.77 -9.22 2.49
N LEU A 86 -11.92 -8.77 3.00
CA LEU A 86 -12.94 -8.10 2.18
C LEU A 86 -12.56 -6.66 1.83
N LYS A 87 -11.74 -5.99 2.64
CA LYS A 87 -11.34 -4.59 2.43
C LYS A 87 -10.84 -4.29 1.00
N PRO A 88 -9.86 -4.99 0.42
CA PRO A 88 -9.40 -4.69 -0.94
C PRO A 88 -10.48 -4.88 -2.00
N ILE A 89 -11.41 -5.84 -1.81
CA ILE A 89 -12.55 -6.07 -2.70
C ILE A 89 -13.52 -4.89 -2.63
N LEU A 90 -13.87 -4.44 -1.41
CA LEU A 90 -14.72 -3.28 -1.19
C LEU A 90 -14.09 -2.00 -1.75
N GLY A 91 -12.82 -1.73 -1.44
CA GLY A 91 -12.11 -0.55 -1.89
C GLY A 91 -12.01 -0.46 -3.42
N LEU A 92 -11.67 -1.55 -4.09
CA LEU A 92 -11.58 -1.55 -5.56
C LEU A 92 -12.96 -1.36 -6.21
N THR A 93 -13.99 -2.01 -5.65
CA THR A 93 -15.37 -1.89 -6.11
C THR A 93 -15.90 -0.46 -5.92
N LEU A 94 -15.72 0.13 -4.73
CA LEU A 94 -16.10 1.51 -4.44
C LEU A 94 -15.39 2.50 -5.35
N GLY A 95 -14.07 2.37 -5.50
CA GLY A 95 -13.29 3.20 -6.41
C GLY A 95 -13.82 3.14 -7.84
N TYR A 96 -14.15 1.94 -8.32
CA TYR A 96 -14.78 1.76 -9.62
C TYR A 96 -16.13 2.47 -9.72
N LEU A 97 -17.02 2.27 -8.75
CA LEU A 97 -18.36 2.86 -8.73
C LEU A 97 -18.33 4.39 -8.65
N PHE A 98 -17.46 4.98 -7.81
CA PHE A 98 -17.36 6.42 -7.63
C PHE A 98 -17.04 7.15 -8.95
N PHE A 99 -16.20 6.58 -9.80
CA PHE A 99 -15.74 7.28 -11.00
C PHE A 99 -16.44 6.87 -12.30
N GLN A 100 -17.45 5.97 -12.25
CA GLN A 100 -18.22 5.55 -13.44
C GLN A 100 -18.92 6.66 -14.20
N LYS A 101 -19.33 7.73 -13.51
CA LYS A 101 -20.07 8.86 -14.10
C LYS A 101 -19.26 10.16 -14.05
N ILE A 102 -17.95 10.05 -13.80
CA ILE A 102 -17.02 11.18 -13.70
C ILE A 102 -16.13 11.20 -14.94
N GLU A 103 -15.86 12.40 -15.46
CA GLU A 103 -14.91 12.64 -16.53
C GLU A 103 -13.47 12.44 -16.06
N PHE A 104 -12.59 12.02 -16.95
CA PHE A 104 -11.21 11.70 -16.59
C PHE A 104 -10.45 12.89 -15.96
N LYS A 105 -10.53 14.08 -16.58
CA LYS A 105 -9.89 15.29 -16.03
C LYS A 105 -10.42 15.63 -14.64
N ALA A 106 -11.72 15.43 -14.40
CA ALA A 106 -12.32 15.64 -13.09
C ALA A 106 -11.88 14.60 -12.06
N PHE A 107 -11.74 13.33 -12.46
CA PHE A 107 -11.16 12.28 -11.61
C PHE A 107 -9.74 12.66 -11.14
N VAL A 108 -8.83 12.98 -12.07
CA VAL A 108 -7.46 13.38 -11.73
C VAL A 108 -7.47 14.60 -10.81
N LYS A 109 -8.28 15.61 -11.12
CA LYS A 109 -8.40 16.83 -10.30
C LYS A 109 -8.91 16.52 -8.90
N THR A 110 -9.89 15.63 -8.75
CA THR A 110 -10.39 15.20 -7.44
C THR A 110 -9.27 14.54 -6.62
N ILE A 111 -8.52 13.59 -7.20
CA ILE A 111 -7.39 12.96 -6.49
C ILE A 111 -6.36 13.99 -6.04
N ILE A 112 -5.95 14.91 -6.93
CA ILE A 112 -4.97 15.95 -6.60
C ILE A 112 -5.49 16.86 -5.48
N LEU A 113 -6.73 17.33 -5.57
CA LEU A 113 -7.30 18.22 -4.56
C LEU A 113 -7.52 17.52 -3.22
N THR A 114 -7.98 16.26 -3.21
CA THR A 114 -8.10 15.51 -1.96
C THR A 114 -6.74 15.34 -1.29
N GLY A 115 -5.70 14.95 -2.04
CA GLY A 115 -4.34 14.88 -1.52
C GLY A 115 -3.82 16.24 -1.02
N PHE A 116 -4.12 17.33 -1.72
CA PHE A 116 -3.76 18.68 -1.28
C PHE A 116 -4.41 19.04 0.06
N PHE A 117 -5.71 18.75 0.24
CA PHE A 117 -6.38 18.96 1.53
C PHE A 117 -5.80 18.07 2.63
N MET A 118 -5.41 16.82 2.33
CA MET A 118 -4.71 15.97 3.30
C MET A 118 -3.38 16.57 3.71
N ALA A 119 -2.59 17.04 2.74
CA ALA A 119 -1.28 17.64 2.98
C ALA A 119 -1.38 18.91 3.83
N LEU A 120 -2.39 19.75 3.59
CA LEU A 120 -2.68 20.90 4.45
C LEU A 120 -3.00 20.47 5.88
N PHE A 121 -3.88 19.49 6.05
CA PHE A 121 -4.23 18.97 7.38
C PHE A 121 -3.01 18.39 8.10
N HIS A 122 -2.19 17.60 7.42
CA HIS A 122 -0.96 17.03 7.98
C HIS A 122 0.05 18.12 8.37
N ILE A 123 0.27 19.13 7.51
CA ILE A 123 1.16 20.27 7.84
C ILE A 123 0.61 21.04 9.05
N CYS A 124 -0.69 21.30 9.12
CA CYS A 124 -1.30 21.94 10.28
C CYS A 124 -1.09 21.14 11.57
N LEU A 125 -1.22 19.81 11.52
CA LEU A 125 -0.95 18.94 12.66
C LEU A 125 0.52 19.01 13.10
N VAL A 126 1.44 18.94 12.15
CA VAL A 126 2.90 19.02 12.42
C VAL A 126 3.27 20.38 13.01
N LEU A 127 2.73 21.48 12.48
CA LEU A 127 3.00 22.85 12.97
C LEU A 127 2.36 23.16 14.32
N SER A 128 1.25 22.50 14.66
CA SER A 128 0.57 22.67 15.95
C SER A 128 1.35 22.03 17.12
N ASN A 129 2.38 21.24 16.83
CA ASN A 129 3.20 20.61 17.85
C ASN A 129 4.43 21.47 18.18
N SER A 130 4.53 21.87 19.45
CA SER A 130 5.63 22.70 19.98
C SER A 130 6.97 21.95 20.13
N LYS A 131 7.03 20.65 19.82
CA LYS A 131 8.23 19.79 19.92
C LYS A 131 8.84 19.42 18.56
N LEU A 132 8.96 20.39 17.64
CA LEU A 132 9.65 20.21 16.36
C LEU A 132 11.18 20.19 16.56
N SER A 133 11.71 19.13 17.17
CA SER A 133 13.15 18.84 17.17
C SER A 133 13.44 17.61 16.30
N ILE A 134 14.58 17.66 15.57
CA ILE A 134 15.07 16.54 14.74
C ILE A 134 15.35 15.29 15.60
N GLU A 135 15.61 15.47 16.90
CA GLU A 135 15.87 14.39 17.84
C GLU A 135 14.61 13.54 18.14
N ASN A 136 13.40 14.10 17.95
CA ASN A 136 12.12 13.45 18.25
C ASN A 136 11.35 13.00 16.99
N MET A 137 12.03 12.80 15.86
CA MET A 137 11.39 12.41 14.58
C MET A 137 10.56 11.12 14.68
N ASN A 138 10.94 10.17 15.54
CA ASN A 138 10.15 8.95 15.75
C ASN A 138 8.84 9.21 16.52
N GLU A 139 8.85 10.16 17.47
CA GLU A 139 7.66 10.56 18.23
C GLU A 139 6.68 11.30 17.31
N LEU A 140 7.16 12.27 16.53
CA LEU A 140 6.36 12.97 15.52
C LEU A 140 5.67 12.00 14.54
N ARG A 141 6.36 10.93 14.13
CA ARG A 141 5.78 9.92 13.22
C ARG A 141 4.76 9.01 13.88
N ASN A 142 4.89 8.76 15.18
CA ASN A 142 3.92 7.95 15.91
C ASN A 142 2.63 8.75 16.16
N ASP A 143 2.74 10.05 16.39
CA ASP A 143 1.61 10.91 16.73
C ASP A 143 0.84 11.41 15.49
N PHE A 144 1.52 11.71 14.37
CA PHE A 144 0.90 12.39 13.22
C PHE A 144 0.80 11.54 11.94
N GLY A 145 1.24 10.29 12.00
CA GLY A 145 1.16 9.33 10.90
C GLY A 145 2.50 9.04 10.24
N LYS A 146 2.65 7.79 9.78
CA LYS A 146 3.92 7.26 9.25
C LYS A 146 4.06 7.40 7.74
N ASP A 147 2.95 7.55 7.03
CA ASP A 147 2.86 7.74 5.59
C ASP A 147 1.46 8.20 5.16
N ASN A 148 1.37 8.76 3.94
CA ASN A 148 0.11 8.98 3.22
C ASN A 148 0.33 8.81 1.72
N PHE A 149 0.03 7.61 1.20
CA PHE A 149 0.21 7.33 -0.23
C PHE A 149 -0.72 8.16 -1.12
N LEU A 150 -1.87 8.64 -0.63
CA LEU A 150 -2.73 9.52 -1.44
C LEU A 150 -1.98 10.79 -1.84
N GLU A 151 -1.30 11.45 -0.89
CA GLU A 151 -0.51 12.66 -1.18
C GLU A 151 0.62 12.37 -2.18
N CYS A 152 1.29 11.24 -2.02
CA CYS A 152 2.33 10.77 -2.95
C CYS A 152 1.77 10.60 -4.38
N PHE A 153 0.64 9.90 -4.52
CA PHE A 153 0.02 9.70 -5.84
C PHE A 153 -0.59 10.98 -6.40
N SER A 154 -1.10 11.88 -5.56
CA SER A 154 -1.55 13.23 -5.96
C SER A 154 -0.41 14.06 -6.52
N LEU A 155 0.78 14.01 -5.88
CA LEU A 155 1.98 14.66 -6.39
C LEU A 155 2.40 14.07 -7.74
N LEU A 156 2.44 12.74 -7.86
CA LEU A 156 2.78 12.06 -9.11
C LEU A 156 1.79 12.39 -10.22
N PHE A 157 0.48 12.40 -9.93
CA PHE A 157 -0.55 12.78 -10.90
C PHE A 157 -0.34 14.22 -11.36
N LEU A 158 -0.08 15.16 -10.44
CA LEU A 158 0.15 16.56 -10.77
C LEU A 158 1.40 16.76 -11.65
N CYS A 159 2.52 16.11 -11.30
CA CYS A 159 3.79 16.24 -12.01
C CYS A 159 3.73 15.65 -13.43
N PHE A 160 3.09 14.50 -13.58
CA PHE A 160 3.10 13.77 -14.84
C PHE A 160 1.85 13.97 -15.70
N TYR A 161 0.83 14.69 -15.23
CA TYR A 161 -0.36 14.98 -16.06
C TYR A 161 0.01 15.63 -17.39
N ALA A 162 0.78 16.72 -17.35
CA ALA A 162 1.19 17.47 -18.55
C ALA A 162 2.15 16.67 -19.47
N LYS A 163 2.73 15.56 -18.99
CA LYS A 163 3.54 14.66 -19.82
C LYS A 163 2.68 13.79 -20.73
N PHE A 164 1.47 13.45 -20.28
CA PHE A 164 0.56 12.56 -21.03
C PHE A 164 -0.57 13.32 -21.73
N PHE A 165 -0.75 14.60 -21.43
CA PHE A 165 -1.79 15.45 -22.01
C PHE A 165 -1.19 16.81 -22.35
N ASP A 166 -1.47 17.32 -23.55
CA ASP A 166 -1.12 18.68 -24.00
C ASP A 166 -2.00 19.77 -23.35
N ASP A 167 -2.44 19.53 -22.12
CA ASP A 167 -3.31 20.42 -21.37
C ASP A 167 -2.87 20.48 -19.90
N LYS A 168 -3.15 21.61 -19.25
CA LYS A 168 -2.90 21.81 -17.83
C LYS A 168 -4.12 21.40 -17.02
N ILE A 169 -3.87 20.68 -15.93
CA ILE A 169 -4.92 20.30 -14.99
C ILE A 169 -5.51 21.53 -14.28
N PHE A 170 -4.68 22.53 -13.95
CA PHE A 170 -5.09 23.82 -13.41
C PHE A 170 -4.73 24.96 -14.38
N LYS A 171 -5.70 25.82 -14.70
CA LYS A 171 -5.49 26.97 -15.60
C LYS A 171 -4.51 28.00 -15.03
N LYS A 172 -4.61 28.30 -13.72
CA LYS A 172 -3.75 29.28 -13.04
C LYS A 172 -2.43 28.63 -12.63
N ARG A 173 -1.30 29.18 -13.11
CA ARG A 173 0.06 28.69 -12.77
C ARG A 173 0.34 28.75 -11.26
N ILE A 174 -0.12 29.81 -10.59
CA ILE A 174 0.06 29.98 -9.14
C ILE A 174 -0.60 28.83 -8.37
N ALA A 175 -1.83 28.44 -8.74
CA ALA A 175 -2.53 27.34 -8.08
C ALA A 175 -1.77 26.01 -8.25
N HIS A 176 -1.19 25.76 -9.42
CA HIS A 176 -0.37 24.57 -9.66
C HIS A 176 0.85 24.53 -8.72
N TYR A 177 1.62 25.63 -8.63
CA TYR A 177 2.80 25.68 -7.77
C TYR A 177 2.47 25.58 -6.28
N ILE A 178 1.41 26.24 -5.80
CA ILE A 178 0.96 26.12 -4.40
C ILE A 178 0.67 24.64 -4.09
N ILE A 179 -0.14 23.99 -4.91
CA ILE A 179 -0.50 22.59 -4.69
C ILE A 179 0.74 21.69 -4.74
N PHE A 180 1.63 21.91 -5.70
CA PHE A 180 2.88 21.16 -5.83
C PHE A 180 3.76 21.28 -4.58
N PHE A 181 4.05 22.50 -4.13
CA PHE A 181 4.92 22.72 -2.98
C PHE A 181 4.31 22.20 -1.68
N THR A 182 3.00 22.39 -1.47
CA THR A 182 2.32 21.84 -0.29
C THR A 182 2.40 20.30 -0.26
N LEU A 183 2.12 19.63 -1.38
CA LEU A 183 2.23 18.16 -1.47
C LEU A 183 3.67 17.69 -1.26
N LEU A 184 4.65 18.38 -1.87
CA LEU A 184 6.07 18.03 -1.76
C LEU A 184 6.56 18.16 -0.32
N VAL A 185 6.28 19.29 0.34
CA VAL A 185 6.66 19.53 1.73
C VAL A 185 6.03 18.49 2.65
N SER A 186 4.72 18.23 2.51
CA SER A 186 4.03 17.23 3.33
C SER A 186 4.61 15.82 3.13
N CYS A 187 4.86 15.40 1.88
CA CYS A 187 5.48 14.11 1.59
C CYS A 187 6.87 13.94 2.23
N ILE A 188 7.66 15.01 2.29
CA ILE A 188 8.98 15.00 2.95
C ILE A 188 8.82 14.88 4.47
N LEU A 189 7.85 15.61 5.06
CA LEU A 189 7.61 15.62 6.52
C LEU A 189 7.14 14.26 7.08
N TYR A 190 6.63 13.34 6.25
CA TYR A 190 6.36 11.97 6.70
C TYR A 190 7.64 11.15 7.00
N PHE A 191 8.79 11.55 6.43
CA PHE A 191 10.06 10.83 6.53
C PHE A 191 9.95 9.32 6.20
N SER A 192 9.05 8.94 5.29
CA SER A 192 8.72 7.53 5.02
C SER A 192 9.65 6.91 3.97
N ARG A 193 10.46 5.94 4.40
CA ARG A 193 11.32 5.13 3.51
C ARG A 193 10.49 4.43 2.42
N THR A 194 9.32 3.91 2.79
CA THR A 194 8.43 3.20 1.87
C THR A 194 7.82 4.14 0.83
N MET A 195 7.39 5.34 1.23
CA MET A 195 6.87 6.33 0.26
C MET A 195 7.95 6.78 -0.73
N LEU A 196 9.17 7.04 -0.26
CA LEU A 196 10.29 7.40 -1.13
C LEU A 196 10.57 6.31 -2.16
N ALA A 197 10.64 5.04 -1.73
CA ALA A 197 10.82 3.90 -2.62
C ALA A 197 9.67 3.79 -3.65
N VAL A 198 8.43 4.04 -3.23
CA VAL A 198 7.27 4.08 -4.14
C VAL A 198 7.38 5.22 -5.16
N VAL A 199 7.82 6.42 -4.77
CA VAL A 199 8.07 7.52 -5.72
C VAL A 199 9.14 7.14 -6.74
N VAL A 200 10.26 6.59 -6.29
CA VAL A 200 11.34 6.14 -7.19
C VAL A 200 10.83 5.08 -8.16
N LEU A 201 10.13 4.06 -7.65
CA LEU A 201 9.54 2.98 -8.46
C LEU A 201 8.51 3.53 -9.46
N ALA A 202 7.69 4.49 -9.05
CA ALA A 202 6.72 5.15 -9.91
C ALA A 202 7.41 5.91 -11.04
N VAL A 203 8.42 6.71 -10.73
CA VAL A 203 9.21 7.45 -11.73
C VAL A 203 9.87 6.48 -12.72
N LEU A 204 10.54 5.43 -12.24
CA LEU A 204 11.15 4.40 -13.09
C LEU A 204 10.11 3.74 -14.01
N THR A 205 8.91 3.47 -13.50
CA THR A 205 7.82 2.87 -14.28
C THR A 205 7.27 3.83 -15.32
N ILE A 206 7.07 5.11 -14.98
CA ILE A 206 6.60 6.14 -15.90
C ILE A 206 7.60 6.36 -17.05
N TYR A 207 8.90 6.23 -16.80
CA TYR A 207 9.94 6.27 -17.84
C TYR A 207 10.16 4.92 -18.54
N GLY A 208 9.44 3.86 -18.15
CA GLY A 208 9.48 2.55 -18.81
C GLY A 208 10.68 1.66 -18.43
N TYR A 209 11.45 2.03 -17.41
CA TYR A 209 12.60 1.25 -16.94
C TYR A 209 12.23 -0.03 -16.18
N THR A 210 10.98 -0.16 -15.73
CA THR A 210 10.48 -1.36 -15.04
C THR A 210 9.90 -2.43 -15.99
N LYS A 211 9.84 -2.16 -17.29
CA LYS A 211 9.48 -3.18 -18.29
C LYS A 211 10.62 -4.19 -18.41
N ILE A 212 10.30 -5.48 -18.38
CA ILE A 212 11.26 -6.57 -18.57
C ILE A 212 11.59 -6.65 -20.06
N ASN A 213 12.75 -6.11 -20.44
CA ASN A 213 13.36 -6.26 -21.76
C ASN A 213 14.88 -6.32 -21.60
N SER A 214 15.59 -6.81 -22.61
CA SER A 214 17.04 -7.06 -22.52
C SER A 214 17.85 -5.82 -22.15
N ARG A 215 17.41 -4.62 -22.55
CA ARG A 215 18.08 -3.36 -22.20
C ARG A 215 17.89 -3.03 -20.71
N ASN A 216 16.66 -3.04 -20.23
CA ASN A 216 16.33 -2.73 -18.84
C ASN A 216 16.87 -3.79 -17.87
N ILE A 217 16.91 -5.06 -18.27
CA ILE A 217 17.55 -6.13 -17.49
C ILE A 217 19.05 -5.83 -17.32
N LYS A 218 19.76 -5.43 -18.38
CA LYS A 218 21.17 -5.03 -18.28
C LYS A 218 21.37 -3.85 -17.31
N ILE A 219 20.52 -2.83 -17.40
CA ILE A 219 20.56 -1.68 -16.47
C ILE A 219 20.32 -2.15 -15.03
N PHE A 220 19.30 -2.98 -14.81
CA PHE A 220 18.98 -3.52 -13.49
C PHE A 220 20.14 -4.36 -12.92
N LEU A 221 20.72 -5.25 -13.72
CA LEU A 221 21.88 -6.06 -13.32
C LEU A 221 23.09 -5.18 -12.99
N GLY A 222 23.33 -4.11 -13.75
CA GLY A 222 24.35 -3.12 -13.44
C GLY A 222 24.11 -2.44 -12.08
N LEU A 223 22.88 -1.98 -11.82
CA LEU A 223 22.51 -1.39 -10.53
C LEU A 223 22.65 -2.39 -9.37
N VAL A 224 22.18 -3.63 -9.54
CA VAL A 224 22.34 -4.70 -8.55
C VAL A 224 23.81 -4.98 -8.28
N SER A 225 24.66 -4.95 -9.31
CA SER A 225 26.11 -5.15 -9.15
C SER A 225 26.74 -4.01 -8.33
N ILE A 226 26.38 -2.75 -8.61
CA ILE A 226 26.86 -1.59 -7.84
C ILE A 226 26.40 -1.68 -6.38
N VAL A 227 25.12 -2.01 -6.16
CA VAL A 227 24.57 -2.21 -4.81
C VAL A 227 25.27 -3.39 -4.12
N GLY A 228 25.54 -4.48 -4.83
CA GLY A 228 26.28 -5.63 -4.33
C GLY A 228 27.69 -5.25 -3.86
N VAL A 229 28.43 -4.48 -4.67
CA VAL A 229 29.75 -3.94 -4.30
C VAL A 229 29.66 -3.03 -3.07
N LEU A 230 28.64 -2.17 -3.01
CA LEU A 230 28.39 -1.33 -1.83
C LEU A 230 28.16 -2.18 -0.57
N TYR A 231 27.36 -3.25 -0.65
CA TYR A 231 27.15 -4.14 0.50
C TYR A 231 28.41 -4.90 0.87
N ILE A 232 29.20 -5.39 -0.09
CA ILE A 232 30.51 -6.00 0.18
C ILE A 232 31.39 -5.02 0.98
N TYR A 233 31.45 -3.76 0.56
CA TYR A 233 32.15 -2.70 1.29
C TYR A 233 31.59 -2.48 2.71
N LEU A 234 30.28 -2.29 2.85
CA LEU A 234 29.62 -2.05 4.15
C LEU A 234 29.82 -3.21 5.13
N PHE A 235 29.83 -4.45 4.65
CA PHE A 235 30.10 -5.63 5.48
C PHE A 235 31.58 -5.78 5.83
N SER A 236 32.49 -5.25 5.02
CA SER A 236 33.94 -5.24 5.34
C SER A 236 34.31 -4.22 6.42
N VAL A 237 33.49 -3.18 6.62
CA VAL A 237 33.73 -2.12 7.62
C VAL A 237 32.94 -2.38 8.91
N LYS A 238 33.58 -2.12 10.06
CA LYS A 238 32.90 -2.06 11.37
C LYS A 238 32.22 -0.70 11.49
N LEU A 239 30.88 -0.68 11.43
CA LEU A 239 30.06 0.51 11.61
C LEU A 239 29.41 0.43 12.99
N ASP A 240 29.47 1.51 13.76
CA ASP A 240 28.83 1.57 15.08
C ASP A 240 27.36 2.04 14.96
N ARG A 241 26.47 1.28 15.60
CA ARG A 241 25.04 1.58 15.72
C ARG A 241 24.79 2.91 16.43
N ASN A 242 25.62 3.25 17.41
CA ASN A 242 25.47 4.45 18.23
C ASN A 242 26.26 5.65 17.68
N ALA A 243 26.96 5.48 16.54
CA ALA A 243 27.62 6.59 15.88
C ALA A 243 26.61 7.68 15.49
N LYS A 244 27.10 8.90 15.28
CA LYS A 244 26.29 10.04 14.81
C LYS A 244 26.56 10.32 13.34
N GLY A 245 25.59 10.91 12.65
CA GLY A 245 25.75 11.39 11.28
C GLY A 245 25.83 10.27 10.22
N LEU A 246 26.83 10.35 9.34
CA LEU A 246 26.94 9.51 8.14
C LEU A 246 27.18 8.03 8.48
N GLU A 247 27.96 7.74 9.52
CA GLU A 247 28.21 6.36 9.96
C GLU A 247 26.92 5.69 10.46
N ALA A 248 26.10 6.40 11.23
CA ALA A 248 24.79 5.93 11.70
C ALA A 248 23.85 5.62 10.52
N PHE A 249 23.90 6.45 9.48
CA PHE A 249 23.15 6.24 8.25
C PHE A 249 23.64 5.00 7.51
N LEU A 250 24.95 4.85 7.30
CA LEU A 250 25.53 3.69 6.64
C LEU A 250 25.27 2.39 7.43
N TYR A 251 25.27 2.44 8.76
CA TYR A 251 24.86 1.33 9.61
C TYR A 251 23.41 0.92 9.33
N LYS A 252 22.47 1.89 9.25
CA LYS A 252 21.07 1.61 8.91
C LYS A 252 20.91 1.02 7.50
N VAL A 253 21.69 1.48 6.52
CA VAL A 253 21.71 0.89 5.17
C VAL A 253 22.21 -0.55 5.22
N LYS A 254 23.30 -0.81 5.95
CA LYS A 254 23.88 -2.15 6.14
C LYS A 254 22.87 -3.15 6.73
N ILE A 255 22.11 -2.75 7.75
CA ILE A 255 21.18 -3.64 8.46
C ILE A 255 19.82 -3.79 7.74
N ALA A 256 19.47 -2.91 6.79
CA ALA A 256 18.15 -2.92 6.15
C ALA A 256 17.74 -4.26 5.49
N PRO A 257 18.62 -5.03 4.82
CA PRO A 257 18.26 -6.36 4.33
C PRO A 257 18.07 -7.38 5.47
N GLU A 258 18.92 -7.32 6.50
CA GLU A 258 18.80 -8.20 7.66
C GLU A 258 17.49 -7.95 8.43
N GLU A 259 16.98 -6.72 8.49
CA GLU A 259 15.67 -6.37 9.06
C GLU A 259 14.53 -7.24 8.48
N MET A 260 14.67 -7.66 7.22
CA MET A 260 13.63 -8.37 6.48
C MET A 260 13.87 -9.89 6.41
N PHE A 261 15.13 -10.34 6.43
CA PHE A 261 15.51 -11.71 6.06
C PHE A 261 16.32 -12.47 7.11
N LYS A 262 16.68 -11.87 8.25
CA LYS A 262 17.48 -12.56 9.28
C LYS A 262 16.70 -13.71 9.92
N THR A 263 17.30 -14.91 9.88
CA THR A 263 16.66 -16.16 10.35
C THR A 263 17.04 -16.53 11.78
N LYS A 264 18.16 -16.03 12.32
CA LYS A 264 18.60 -16.21 13.70
C LYS A 264 18.48 -14.87 14.44
N ILE A 265 17.48 -14.76 15.31
CA ILE A 265 17.20 -13.57 16.10
C ILE A 265 17.20 -14.00 17.56
N ASP A 266 18.05 -13.37 18.36
CA ASP A 266 18.03 -13.52 19.80
C ASP A 266 16.83 -12.78 20.38
N ARG A 267 16.05 -13.48 21.22
CA ARG A 267 14.83 -12.95 21.82
C ARG A 267 15.10 -12.17 23.10
N GLU A 268 16.19 -12.49 23.79
CA GLU A 268 16.56 -11.82 25.04
C GLU A 268 17.22 -10.46 24.74
N ASN A 269 17.80 -10.30 23.56
CA ASN A 269 18.25 -9.02 23.04
C ASN A 269 17.11 -8.26 22.35
N HIS A 270 16.27 -7.61 23.15
CA HIS A 270 15.17 -6.78 22.65
C HIS A 270 15.62 -5.74 21.60
N LYS A 271 16.84 -5.23 21.70
CA LYS A 271 17.40 -4.21 20.79
C LYS A 271 17.66 -4.76 19.37
N GLU A 272 18.00 -6.04 19.27
CA GLU A 272 18.20 -6.78 18.01
C GLU A 272 16.86 -7.26 17.45
N LEU A 273 15.95 -7.70 18.33
CA LEU A 273 14.61 -8.14 17.96
C LEU A 273 13.82 -7.04 17.22
N TRP A 274 13.89 -5.80 17.70
CA TRP A 274 13.22 -4.66 17.04
C TRP A 274 13.81 -4.33 15.67
N ASP A 275 15.13 -4.44 15.52
CA ASP A 275 15.80 -4.21 14.23
C ASP A 275 15.44 -5.28 13.19
N HIS A 276 14.92 -6.44 13.63
CA HIS A 276 14.53 -7.57 12.77
C HIS A 276 13.07 -8.01 12.95
N TRP A 277 12.20 -7.09 13.39
CA TRP A 277 10.83 -7.39 13.77
C TRP A 277 10.04 -8.15 12.67
N ARG A 278 10.16 -7.71 11.41
CA ARG A 278 9.45 -8.32 10.27
C ARG A 278 9.93 -9.75 10.01
N GLY A 279 11.25 -9.98 10.06
CA GLY A 279 11.84 -11.31 9.95
C GLY A 279 11.42 -12.23 11.10
N TYR A 280 11.29 -11.68 12.31
CA TYR A 280 10.80 -12.41 13.48
C TYR A 280 9.35 -12.87 13.29
N GLU A 281 8.44 -11.96 12.95
CA GLU A 281 7.03 -12.28 12.66
C GLU A 281 6.92 -13.41 11.63
N ALA A 282 7.69 -13.32 10.54
CA ALA A 282 7.72 -14.32 9.49
C ALA A 282 8.17 -15.70 10.00
N LYS A 283 9.25 -15.74 10.78
CA LYS A 283 9.73 -16.99 11.37
C LYS A 283 8.70 -17.60 12.32
N ARG A 284 7.99 -16.78 13.10
CA ARG A 284 6.93 -17.26 14.02
C ARG A 284 5.76 -17.85 13.25
N ALA A 285 5.33 -17.20 12.17
CA ALA A 285 4.28 -17.71 11.29
C ALA A 285 4.68 -19.05 10.65
N LEU A 286 5.88 -19.14 10.07
CA LEU A 286 6.36 -20.37 9.44
C LEU A 286 6.49 -21.52 10.43
N LYS A 287 7.01 -21.26 11.65
CA LYS A 287 7.12 -22.29 12.68
C LYS A 287 5.76 -22.87 13.11
N LEU A 288 4.70 -22.05 13.12
CA LEU A 288 3.35 -22.55 13.42
C LEU A 288 2.80 -23.40 12.27
N MET A 289 3.17 -23.09 11.02
CA MET A 289 2.79 -23.91 9.87
C MET A 289 3.52 -25.26 9.84
N GLU A 290 4.71 -25.37 10.45
CA GLU A 290 5.41 -26.65 10.61
C GLU A 290 4.62 -27.64 11.49
N GLU A 291 3.82 -27.14 12.45
CA GLU A 291 2.99 -27.97 13.33
C GLU A 291 1.85 -28.66 12.57
N ASN A 292 1.41 -28.09 11.44
CA ASN A 292 0.44 -28.71 10.53
C ASN A 292 0.87 -28.49 9.07
N PRO A 293 1.58 -29.46 8.45
CA PRO A 293 2.14 -29.31 7.10
C PRO A 293 1.12 -28.95 6.00
N LEU A 294 -0.16 -29.31 6.16
CA LEU A 294 -1.21 -28.91 5.21
C LEU A 294 -1.36 -27.38 5.13
N SER A 295 -1.02 -26.66 6.20
CA SER A 295 -1.05 -25.20 6.24
C SER A 295 -0.11 -24.55 5.21
N TYR A 296 0.95 -25.22 4.75
CA TYR A 296 1.76 -24.69 3.65
C TYR A 296 0.99 -24.58 2.33
N ILE A 297 -0.01 -25.45 2.11
CA ILE A 297 -0.77 -25.49 0.87
C ILE A 297 -2.00 -24.57 0.94
N VAL A 298 -2.82 -24.75 1.97
CA VAL A 298 -4.13 -24.07 2.11
C VAL A 298 -4.17 -22.99 3.20
N GLY A 299 -3.09 -22.84 3.97
CA GLY A 299 -3.00 -21.90 5.07
C GLY A 299 -3.56 -22.43 6.38
N THR A 300 -3.48 -21.60 7.42
CA THR A 300 -4.03 -21.86 8.75
C THR A 300 -5.49 -21.41 8.90
N GLY A 301 -6.03 -20.68 7.92
CA GLY A 301 -7.40 -20.19 7.93
C GLY A 301 -7.61 -18.87 8.68
N PHE A 302 -8.80 -18.30 8.51
CA PHE A 302 -9.24 -17.10 9.23
C PHE A 302 -9.50 -17.40 10.71
N GLY A 303 -9.17 -16.43 11.57
CA GLY A 303 -9.20 -16.57 13.01
C GLY A 303 -7.88 -17.04 13.63
N SER A 304 -6.95 -17.58 12.83
CA SER A 304 -5.66 -18.04 13.33
C SER A 304 -4.79 -16.90 13.87
N LEU A 305 -3.96 -17.17 14.88
CA LEU A 305 -3.08 -16.16 15.48
C LEU A 305 -1.64 -16.65 15.48
N ILE A 306 -0.71 -15.71 15.34
CA ILE A 306 0.72 -15.97 15.44
C ILE A 306 1.16 -15.70 16.87
N ASP A 307 1.59 -16.76 17.58
CA ASP A 307 2.18 -16.65 18.91
C ASP A 307 3.61 -16.11 18.81
N LEU A 308 3.80 -14.88 19.29
CA LEU A 308 5.10 -14.20 19.39
C LEU A 308 5.98 -14.78 20.50
N LYS A 309 5.44 -15.62 21.39
CA LYS A 309 6.11 -16.24 22.56
C LYS A 309 6.54 -15.28 23.68
N PHE A 310 6.25 -13.98 23.55
CA PHE A 310 6.38 -12.97 24.60
C PHE A 310 5.36 -11.86 24.36
N LYS A 311 5.12 -11.00 25.35
CA LYS A 311 4.28 -9.80 25.18
C LYS A 311 5.11 -8.69 24.54
N ALA A 312 4.90 -8.43 23.27
CA ALA A 312 5.55 -7.32 22.58
C ALA A 312 4.78 -6.01 22.88
N PRO A 313 5.46 -4.90 23.21
CA PRO A 313 4.82 -3.60 23.48
C PRO A 313 4.32 -2.94 22.18
N LEU A 314 3.35 -3.59 21.54
CA LEU A 314 2.69 -3.13 20.32
C LEU A 314 1.42 -2.32 20.65
N ASP A 315 0.91 -2.46 21.86
CA ASP A 315 -0.18 -1.69 22.46
C ASP A 315 0.16 -1.38 23.94
N GLN A 316 -0.76 -0.75 24.67
CA GLN A 316 -0.54 -0.32 26.06
C GLN A 316 -0.34 -1.51 27.03
N GLU A 317 -0.87 -2.70 26.72
CA GLU A 317 -0.81 -3.89 27.59
C GLU A 317 0.19 -4.96 27.12
N GLY A 318 0.76 -4.78 25.94
CA GLY A 318 1.59 -5.73 25.22
C GLY A 318 0.78 -6.86 24.57
N MET A 319 1.03 -7.11 23.28
CA MET A 319 0.40 -8.20 22.53
C MET A 319 1.33 -9.42 22.42
N ARG A 320 0.81 -10.60 22.78
CA ARG A 320 1.49 -11.89 22.53
C ARG A 320 1.04 -12.56 21.23
N TYR A 321 -0.24 -12.41 20.89
CA TYR A 321 -0.83 -13.05 19.72
C TYR A 321 -1.21 -11.97 18.70
N ILE A 322 -0.70 -12.11 17.48
CA ILE A 322 -1.01 -11.18 16.38
C ILE A 322 -1.75 -11.91 15.28
N SER A 323 -2.74 -11.26 14.66
CA SER A 323 -3.50 -11.86 13.55
C SER A 323 -2.85 -11.59 12.19
N GLU A 324 -2.00 -10.57 12.10
CA GLU A 324 -1.41 -10.06 10.87
C GLU A 324 0.07 -9.77 11.09
N THR A 325 0.88 -9.93 10.04
CA THR A 325 2.32 -9.60 10.04
C THR A 325 2.55 -8.39 9.15
N HIS A 326 3.61 -7.61 9.39
CA HIS A 326 3.92 -6.45 8.55
C HIS A 326 4.27 -6.84 7.10
N ASN A 327 4.84 -8.03 6.90
CA ASN A 327 5.08 -8.59 5.57
C ASN A 327 3.79 -9.27 5.05
N GLY A 328 3.15 -8.65 4.06
CA GLY A 328 1.91 -9.12 3.45
C GLY A 328 2.05 -10.45 2.72
N TYR A 329 3.22 -10.80 2.18
CA TYR A 329 3.42 -12.10 1.54
C TYR A 329 3.32 -13.23 2.56
N ILE A 330 3.97 -13.04 3.71
CA ILE A 330 3.91 -13.96 4.84
C ILE A 330 2.51 -13.98 5.44
N TYR A 331 1.86 -12.82 5.58
CA TYR A 331 0.50 -12.76 6.10
C TYR A 331 -0.47 -13.60 5.27
N ILE A 332 -0.45 -13.43 3.93
CA ILE A 332 -1.31 -14.18 3.02
C ILE A 332 -0.92 -15.65 2.97
N PHE A 333 0.38 -15.95 2.96
CA PHE A 333 0.86 -17.34 3.03
C PHE A 333 0.43 -18.05 4.31
N TYR A 334 0.52 -17.39 5.46
CA TYR A 334 0.08 -17.93 6.73
C TYR A 334 -1.42 -18.21 6.75
N LYS A 335 -2.23 -17.29 6.22
CA LYS A 335 -3.69 -17.39 6.24
C LYS A 335 -4.27 -18.33 5.19
N THR A 336 -3.66 -18.39 4.01
CA THR A 336 -4.26 -19.01 2.80
C THR A 336 -3.29 -19.92 2.03
N GLY A 337 -2.09 -20.13 2.55
CA GLY A 337 -1.08 -21.04 1.99
C GLY A 337 -0.49 -20.56 0.68
N ILE A 338 0.26 -21.44 0.02
CA ILE A 338 0.92 -21.14 -1.26
C ILE A 338 -0.10 -20.81 -2.35
N ILE A 339 -1.30 -21.41 -2.30
CA ILE A 339 -2.37 -21.17 -3.27
C ILE A 339 -2.80 -19.70 -3.21
N GLY A 340 -3.09 -19.19 -2.01
CA GLY A 340 -3.47 -17.78 -1.85
C GLY A 340 -2.33 -16.81 -2.20
N LEU A 341 -1.08 -17.17 -1.90
CA LEU A 341 0.08 -16.38 -2.32
C LEU A 341 0.21 -16.30 -3.85
N ILE A 342 0.07 -17.42 -4.56
CA ILE A 342 0.08 -17.45 -6.03
C ILE A 342 -1.08 -16.61 -6.60
N LEU A 343 -2.27 -16.70 -6.01
CA LEU A 343 -3.42 -15.89 -6.42
C LEU A 343 -3.16 -14.39 -6.22
N LEU A 344 -2.50 -13.99 -5.13
CA LEU A 344 -2.10 -12.59 -4.90
C LEU A 344 -1.08 -12.14 -5.95
N LEU A 345 -0.05 -12.94 -6.22
CA LEU A 345 0.96 -12.63 -7.23
C LEU A 345 0.33 -12.53 -8.62
N TYR A 346 -0.60 -13.42 -8.95
CA TYR A 346 -1.37 -13.36 -10.18
C TYR A 346 -2.21 -12.08 -10.26
N PHE A 347 -2.93 -11.73 -9.19
CA PHE A 347 -3.71 -10.49 -9.10
C PHE A 347 -2.84 -9.24 -9.34
N LEU A 348 -1.71 -9.13 -8.65
CA LEU A 348 -0.79 -7.99 -8.80
C LEU A 348 -0.15 -7.96 -10.20
N SER A 349 0.19 -9.13 -10.76
CA SER A 349 0.77 -9.26 -12.11
C SER A 349 -0.19 -8.75 -13.20
N ARG A 350 -1.51 -8.88 -13.00
CA ARG A 350 -2.50 -8.32 -13.93
C ARG A 350 -2.43 -6.80 -14.02
N PHE A 351 -2.11 -6.10 -12.93
CA PHE A 351 -1.89 -4.65 -12.97
C PHE A 351 -0.52 -4.32 -13.55
N TYR A 352 0.52 -5.05 -13.18
CA TYR A 352 1.85 -4.86 -13.78
C TYR A 352 1.83 -5.00 -15.31
N ARG A 353 1.02 -5.91 -15.86
CA ARG A 353 0.85 -6.07 -17.31
C ARG A 353 0.44 -4.79 -18.04
N TYR A 354 -0.23 -3.84 -17.37
CA TYR A 354 -0.59 -2.55 -17.98
C TYR A 354 0.63 -1.69 -18.34
N THR A 355 1.80 -1.93 -17.76
CA THR A 355 3.05 -1.27 -18.18
C THR A 355 3.43 -1.61 -19.62
N TYR A 356 2.95 -2.72 -20.17
CA TYR A 356 3.20 -3.16 -21.55
C TYR A 356 2.13 -2.70 -22.54
N PHE A 357 1.05 -2.05 -22.07
CA PHE A 357 0.03 -1.50 -22.95
C PHE A 357 0.49 -0.15 -23.54
N ALA A 358 -0.39 0.50 -24.30
CA ALA A 358 -0.15 1.82 -24.88
C ALA A 358 0.39 2.80 -23.83
N TYR A 359 1.39 3.60 -24.22
CA TYR A 359 2.06 4.56 -23.34
C TYR A 359 1.17 5.78 -23.09
N GLN A 360 0.17 5.58 -22.23
CA GLN A 360 -0.85 6.55 -21.89
C GLN A 360 -1.01 6.61 -20.37
N PHE A 361 -1.54 7.72 -19.87
CA PHE A 361 -1.64 7.97 -18.43
C PHE A 361 -2.27 6.81 -17.67
N VAL A 362 -3.44 6.32 -18.12
CA VAL A 362 -4.21 5.31 -17.40
C VAL A 362 -3.46 3.96 -17.29
N PRO A 363 -3.00 3.32 -18.39
CA PRO A 363 -2.23 2.09 -18.29
C PRO A 363 -0.94 2.24 -17.47
N VAL A 364 -0.19 3.33 -17.68
CA VAL A 364 1.05 3.57 -16.94
C VAL A 364 0.79 3.65 -15.44
N PHE A 365 -0.21 4.43 -15.00
CA PHE A 365 -0.51 4.58 -13.58
C PHE A 365 -1.16 3.34 -12.94
N ILE A 366 -1.90 2.51 -13.70
CA ILE A 366 -2.32 1.18 -13.23
C ILE A 366 -1.07 0.30 -12.98
N GLY A 367 -0.12 0.33 -13.90
CA GLY A 367 1.16 -0.38 -13.76
C GLY A 367 1.99 0.10 -12.57
N VAL A 368 2.07 1.42 -12.36
CA VAL A 368 2.70 2.04 -11.19
C VAL A 368 2.06 1.51 -9.91
N ILE A 369 0.73 1.57 -9.77
CA ILE A 369 0.05 1.09 -8.57
C ILE A 369 0.29 -0.41 -8.36
N GLY A 370 0.24 -1.22 -9.43
CA GLY A 370 0.54 -2.65 -9.35
C GLY A 370 1.94 -2.94 -8.78
N LEU A 371 2.96 -2.27 -9.30
CA LEU A 371 4.34 -2.38 -8.80
C LEU A 371 4.50 -1.81 -7.38
N SER A 372 3.85 -0.70 -7.08
CA SER A 372 3.80 -0.17 -5.72
C SER A 372 3.23 -1.19 -4.75
N PHE A 373 2.15 -1.89 -5.10
CA PHE A 373 1.60 -2.98 -4.27
C PHE A 373 2.52 -4.20 -4.17
N PHE A 374 3.27 -4.57 -5.21
CA PHE A 374 4.32 -5.59 -5.05
C PHE A 374 5.34 -5.19 -3.98
N PHE A 375 5.79 -3.93 -3.99
CA PHE A 375 6.77 -3.45 -3.03
C PHE A 375 6.18 -3.22 -1.63
N THR A 376 5.00 -2.62 -1.52
CA THR A 376 4.38 -2.32 -0.23
C THR A 376 3.81 -3.58 0.44
N THR A 377 3.46 -4.63 -0.31
CA THR A 377 3.17 -5.96 0.26
C THR A 377 4.33 -6.47 1.09
N LEU A 378 5.58 -6.24 0.67
CA LEU A 378 6.75 -6.68 1.42
C LEU A 378 6.95 -5.93 2.75
N THR A 379 6.61 -4.64 2.79
CA THR A 379 7.02 -3.73 3.87
C THR A 379 5.90 -3.39 4.86
N ILE A 380 4.66 -3.27 4.38
CA ILE A 380 3.50 -2.73 5.10
C ILE A 380 2.18 -3.39 4.65
N THR A 381 2.18 -4.70 4.38
CA THR A 381 1.00 -5.51 3.96
C THR A 381 0.26 -5.10 2.68
N GLY A 382 0.78 -4.12 1.93
CA GLY A 382 0.31 -3.80 0.58
C GLY A 382 -1.17 -3.46 0.52
N ILE A 383 -1.91 -4.15 -0.35
CA ILE A 383 -3.36 -3.89 -0.54
C ILE A 383 -4.20 -4.25 0.69
N TYR A 384 -3.67 -5.07 1.61
CA TYR A 384 -4.32 -5.42 2.88
C TYR A 384 -3.98 -4.45 4.01
N ASN A 385 -3.15 -3.43 3.76
CA ASN A 385 -2.84 -2.40 4.76
C ASN A 385 -4.12 -1.71 5.22
N THR A 386 -4.32 -1.59 6.53
CA THR A 386 -5.55 -1.05 7.13
C THR A 386 -5.82 0.42 6.82
N ARG A 387 -4.83 1.19 6.33
CA ARG A 387 -4.94 2.60 5.92
C ARG A 387 -4.82 2.82 4.40
N ASP A 388 -4.66 1.77 3.60
CA ASP A 388 -4.57 1.93 2.14
C ASP A 388 -5.83 2.57 1.54
N VAL A 389 -5.59 3.62 0.75
CA VAL A 389 -6.57 4.35 -0.06
C VAL A 389 -6.26 4.26 -1.55
N ILE A 390 -5.09 3.71 -1.93
CA ILE A 390 -4.67 3.63 -3.33
C ILE A 390 -5.53 2.61 -4.10
N VAL A 391 -6.07 1.60 -3.42
CA VAL A 391 -7.03 0.67 -4.03
C VAL A 391 -8.28 1.38 -4.58
N LEU A 392 -8.72 2.50 -3.97
CA LEU A 392 -9.84 3.32 -4.48
C LEU A 392 -9.44 4.03 -5.79
N ILE A 393 -8.22 4.57 -5.84
CA ILE A 393 -7.68 5.23 -7.03
C ILE A 393 -7.53 4.22 -8.17
N LEU A 394 -7.07 3.01 -7.86
CA LEU A 394 -6.95 1.90 -8.81
C LEU A 394 -8.32 1.54 -9.40
N GLY A 395 -9.35 1.41 -8.55
CA GLY A 395 -10.74 1.21 -9.01
C GLY A 395 -11.18 2.28 -10.00
N GLY A 396 -10.88 3.55 -9.71
CA GLY A 396 -11.17 4.67 -10.61
C GLY A 396 -10.45 4.59 -11.95
N LEU A 397 -9.15 4.30 -11.95
CA LEU A 397 -8.37 4.11 -13.19
C LEU A 397 -8.91 2.96 -14.06
N LEU A 398 -9.40 1.89 -13.44
CA LEU A 398 -9.98 0.75 -14.15
C LEU A 398 -11.27 1.11 -14.91
N VAL A 399 -12.05 2.10 -14.42
CA VAL A 399 -13.18 2.67 -15.18
C VAL A 399 -12.68 3.20 -16.52
N PHE A 400 -11.66 4.06 -16.49
CA PHE A 400 -11.16 4.73 -17.69
C PHE A 400 -10.42 3.77 -18.63
N SER A 401 -9.77 2.72 -18.09
CA SER A 401 -9.20 1.62 -18.88
C SER A 401 -10.26 0.83 -19.66
N SER A 402 -11.48 0.74 -19.14
CA SER A 402 -12.58 0.02 -19.80
C SER A 402 -13.33 0.86 -20.85
N ARG A 403 -13.07 2.17 -20.94
CA ARG A 403 -13.72 3.06 -21.92
C ARG A 403 -12.89 3.13 -23.21
N PRO A 404 -13.45 2.76 -24.38
CA PRO A 404 -12.70 2.75 -25.64
C PRO A 404 -12.22 4.14 -26.10
N ASN A 405 -12.82 5.23 -25.61
CA ASN A 405 -12.61 6.59 -26.12
C ASN A 405 -11.60 7.46 -25.34
N VAL A 406 -10.95 6.94 -24.29
CA VAL A 406 -9.90 7.72 -23.58
C VAL A 406 -8.58 7.70 -24.37
N PHE A 407 -8.46 6.81 -25.35
CA PHE A 407 -7.21 6.48 -26.03
C PHE A 407 -7.11 6.97 -27.48
N LYS A 408 -8.14 7.66 -27.99
CA LYS A 408 -8.08 8.37 -29.27
C LYS A 408 -7.78 9.85 -29.01
N GLN A 409 -6.50 10.18 -28.98
CA GLN A 409 -6.04 11.48 -29.46
C GLN A 409 -5.15 11.17 -30.66
N ASP A 410 -5.43 11.90 -31.74
CA ASP A 410 -5.04 11.61 -33.11
C ASP A 410 -3.52 11.42 -33.27
N SER A 411 -3.18 10.45 -34.13
CA SER A 411 -1.85 10.22 -34.69
C SER A 411 -1.29 11.45 -35.38
#